data_AF-A0A2T4VCQ0-F1
#
_entry.id   AF-A0A2T4VCQ0-F1
#
_cell.length_a   1.000
_cell.length_b   1.000
_cell.length_c   1.000
_cell.angle_alpha   90.00
_cell.angle_beta   90.00
_cell.angle_gamma   90.00
#
_symmetry.space_group_name_H-M   'P 1'
#
loop_
_entity.id
_entity.type
_entity.pdbx_description
1 polymer ?
#
loop_
_entity_poly.entity_id
_entity_poly.type
_entity_poly.pdbx_seq_one_letter_code
_entity_poly.pdbx_strand_id
1 'polypeptide(L)'
;MLPGFAQSTAPQSALPATPDPQASALNNGSPEEASRYYKELSKKLGVLTPATIETQATFKDLLSYLGYKELTPEDVEFATPESLMEGAATLAQALPVGSKVALKADTGSFLARCSGCQQTVTTPPLADTVTVHATSANAGSFTLFEVVNAGNGKIALKADTGKYMTRCNGCIAQATITDFATISDTGTAPPIPAQFTPELLPNGKVAFKADTGKYLARCRDCSPTSKNPDTAGFHVVDARKSPAAQWTVVVQNGISSGDILVSRFFAPKIVDFSVAPAQRKVGWRRLVRLKSRPGSEARKHFVESAWILFNHFTSPPVHSPFGGTNVPLSAKNGSANTQVALLTQCEAGQKACLNAELNSIYWMDFGRSDDGYKLSYKLDAFFDAGSLPGAAPYFVPNGCDTCHGSLRGQAVLNHLDTDHWLDRLKDGDFPALNKSDAPPALFDAGKDVTSARYAEAFGVLRQLNQEVADMQKRVNPKGFHLVATNKWLDIHKTSVAPQPDLVKRAITFFNTGHPLKKDRKPTSAPLNWTSSADDKELLGLMNKYCYRCHGAVRYDIFSKDMVADQSSPILDRLEPNPTQAKIIGFKMPVDREMSANDKKRMIELIEKLYTQTH
;
A
#
# COMPACT_ATOMS: atom_id res chain seq x y z
N MET A 1 -29.83 -62.68 -18.30
CA MET A 1 -28.40 -62.77 -17.96
C MET A 1 -27.60 -62.56 -19.22
N LEU A 2 -26.96 -61.40 -19.36
CA LEU A 2 -26.02 -61.09 -20.45
C LEU A 2 -24.70 -60.64 -19.79
N PRO A 3 -23.53 -61.06 -20.29
CA PRO A 3 -22.27 -60.92 -19.59
C PRO A 3 -21.65 -59.52 -19.76
N GLY A 4 -20.93 -59.09 -18.72
CA GLY A 4 -20.33 -57.76 -18.59
C GLY A 4 -19.18 -57.50 -19.54
N PHE A 5 -19.11 -56.28 -20.03
CA PHE A 5 -17.96 -55.74 -20.76
C PHE A 5 -16.91 -55.24 -19.77
N ALA A 6 -15.73 -55.86 -19.82
CA ALA A 6 -14.53 -55.39 -19.13
C ALA A 6 -14.04 -54.09 -19.79
N GLN A 7 -13.80 -53.04 -19.00
CA GLN A 7 -13.14 -51.82 -19.44
C GLN A 7 -11.64 -52.06 -19.56
N SER A 8 -11.14 -51.96 -20.79
CA SER A 8 -9.72 -51.87 -21.11
C SER A 8 -9.17 -50.52 -20.66
N THR A 9 -8.13 -50.52 -19.82
CA THR A 9 -7.39 -49.32 -19.44
C THR A 9 -6.51 -48.88 -20.61
N ALA A 10 -6.88 -47.77 -21.25
CA ALA A 10 -6.04 -47.12 -22.25
C ALA A 10 -4.73 -46.60 -21.62
N PRO A 11 -3.57 -46.76 -22.27
CA PRO A 11 -2.31 -46.23 -21.78
C PRO A 11 -2.35 -44.70 -21.73
N GLN A 12 -1.96 -44.12 -20.59
CA GLN A 12 -1.73 -42.68 -20.45
C GLN A 12 -0.74 -42.23 -21.52
N SER A 13 -1.20 -41.40 -22.45
CA SER A 13 -0.34 -40.66 -23.37
C SER A 13 0.58 -39.78 -22.52
N ALA A 14 1.86 -40.12 -22.49
CA ALA A 14 2.88 -39.24 -21.94
C ALA A 14 2.86 -37.95 -22.76
N LEU A 15 2.51 -36.84 -22.11
CA LEU A 15 2.64 -35.51 -22.70
C LEU A 15 4.09 -35.34 -23.18
N PRO A 16 4.33 -34.77 -24.38
CA PRO A 16 5.68 -34.52 -24.86
C PRO A 16 6.43 -33.66 -23.82
N ALA A 17 7.63 -34.11 -23.45
CA ALA A 17 8.49 -33.38 -22.52
C ALA A 17 8.65 -31.94 -23.01
N THR A 18 8.32 -30.98 -22.16
CA THR A 18 8.61 -29.56 -22.40
C THR A 18 10.11 -29.41 -22.67
N PRO A 19 10.51 -28.75 -23.77
CA PRO A 19 11.92 -28.54 -24.08
C PRO A 19 12.61 -27.79 -22.94
N ASP A 20 13.88 -28.11 -22.70
CA ASP A 20 14.67 -27.45 -21.67
C ASP A 20 14.69 -25.93 -21.89
N PRO A 21 14.52 -25.13 -20.82
CA PRO A 21 14.52 -23.68 -20.93
C PRO A 21 15.87 -23.18 -21.45
N GLN A 22 15.83 -22.27 -22.43
CA GLN A 22 17.04 -21.64 -22.96
C GLN A 22 17.70 -20.75 -21.91
N ALA A 23 19.02 -20.55 -22.04
CA ALA A 23 19.77 -19.66 -21.15
C ALA A 23 19.18 -18.23 -21.18
N SER A 24 18.73 -17.76 -20.01
CA SER A 24 18.17 -16.43 -19.79
C SER A 24 19.19 -15.52 -19.12
N ALA A 25 19.23 -14.25 -19.50
CA ALA A 25 20.02 -13.23 -18.81
C ALA A 25 19.47 -12.86 -17.42
N LEU A 26 18.27 -13.37 -17.07
CA LEU A 26 17.55 -13.11 -15.82
C LEU A 26 17.40 -14.40 -15.02
N ASN A 27 17.54 -14.30 -13.70
CA ASN A 27 17.32 -15.41 -12.78
C ASN A 27 15.81 -15.55 -12.56
N ASN A 28 15.19 -16.40 -13.37
CA ASN A 28 13.75 -16.61 -13.36
C ASN A 28 13.32 -17.61 -12.26
N GLY A 29 14.27 -18.30 -11.62
CA GLY A 29 14.01 -19.36 -10.65
C GLY A 29 13.41 -20.63 -11.26
N SER A 30 12.92 -21.53 -10.40
CA SER A 30 12.22 -22.75 -10.80
C SER A 30 11.02 -23.08 -9.88
N PRO A 31 10.09 -23.97 -10.30
CA PRO A 31 9.03 -24.48 -9.44
C PRO A 31 9.55 -25.12 -8.13
N GLU A 32 10.66 -25.86 -8.20
CA GLU A 32 11.27 -26.54 -7.05
C GLU A 32 11.87 -25.54 -6.06
N GLU A 33 12.48 -24.47 -6.57
CA GLU A 33 12.97 -23.37 -5.73
C GLU A 33 11.81 -22.62 -5.06
N ALA A 34 10.74 -22.34 -5.80
CA ALA A 34 9.52 -21.72 -5.26
C ALA A 34 8.88 -22.57 -4.16
N SER A 35 8.77 -23.88 -4.39
CA SER A 35 8.24 -24.83 -3.40
C SER A 35 9.06 -24.84 -2.12
N ARG A 36 10.39 -24.93 -2.24
CA ARG A 36 11.31 -24.88 -1.11
C ARG A 36 11.17 -23.57 -0.35
N TYR A 37 11.09 -22.46 -1.09
CA TYR A 37 10.92 -21.14 -0.53
C TYR A 37 9.63 -21.00 0.28
N TYR A 38 8.47 -21.44 -0.24
CA TYR A 38 7.20 -21.36 0.49
C TYR A 38 7.15 -22.22 1.75
N LYS A 39 7.79 -23.39 1.73
CA LYS A 39 7.97 -24.22 2.92
C LYS A 39 8.79 -23.52 4.00
N GLU A 40 9.90 -22.88 3.63
CA GLU A 40 10.71 -22.09 4.56
C GLU A 40 9.99 -20.83 5.04
N LEU A 41 9.27 -20.12 4.16
CA LEU A 41 8.42 -18.99 4.51
C LEU A 41 7.39 -19.40 5.57
N SER A 42 6.68 -20.51 5.36
CA SER A 42 5.69 -21.05 6.31
C SER A 42 6.29 -21.34 7.67
N LYS A 43 7.47 -21.96 7.68
CA LYS A 43 8.19 -22.28 8.91
C LYS A 43 8.60 -21.02 9.69
N LYS A 44 9.03 -19.96 8.99
CA LYS A 44 9.46 -18.70 9.61
C LYS A 44 8.30 -17.80 10.04
N LEU A 45 7.26 -17.70 9.21
CA LEU A 45 6.19 -16.72 9.37
C LEU A 45 4.88 -17.30 9.90
N GLY A 46 4.70 -18.62 9.89
CA GLY A 46 3.50 -19.26 10.44
C GLY A 46 2.19 -18.94 9.70
N VAL A 47 2.24 -18.55 8.42
CA VAL A 47 1.02 -18.32 7.61
C VAL A 47 0.18 -19.60 7.53
N LEU A 48 0.85 -20.72 7.26
CA LEU A 48 0.36 -22.09 7.34
C LEU A 48 1.54 -22.99 7.71
N THR A 49 1.35 -24.32 7.71
CA THR A 49 2.45 -25.27 7.92
C THR A 49 3.19 -25.56 6.62
N PRO A 50 4.48 -25.96 6.65
CA PRO A 50 5.19 -26.40 5.44
C PRO A 50 4.51 -27.55 4.69
N ALA A 51 3.73 -28.39 5.39
CA ALA A 51 2.99 -29.50 4.79
C ALA A 51 1.71 -29.06 4.07
N THR A 52 1.14 -27.91 4.45
CA THR A 52 -0.18 -27.47 3.97
C THR A 52 -0.16 -26.21 3.12
N ILE A 53 0.91 -25.40 3.16
CA ILE A 53 0.92 -24.11 2.47
C ILE A 53 0.62 -24.22 0.97
N GLU A 54 1.22 -25.17 0.27
CA GLU A 54 1.09 -25.25 -1.19
C GLU A 54 -0.28 -25.75 -1.64
N THR A 55 -0.96 -26.53 -0.80
CA THR A 55 -2.25 -27.16 -1.14
C THR A 55 -3.45 -26.43 -0.58
N GLN A 56 -3.26 -25.64 0.49
CA GLN A 56 -4.35 -24.98 1.22
C GLN A 56 -4.29 -23.46 1.16
N ALA A 57 -3.12 -22.84 0.93
CA ALA A 57 -3.03 -21.38 0.99
C ALA A 57 -3.89 -20.72 -0.08
N THR A 58 -4.80 -19.89 0.39
CA THR A 58 -5.56 -18.94 -0.41
C THR A 58 -5.28 -17.51 0.04
N PHE A 59 -5.65 -16.54 -0.78
CA PHE A 59 -5.54 -15.14 -0.39
C PHE A 59 -6.40 -14.82 0.85
N LYS A 60 -7.50 -15.55 1.09
CA LYS A 60 -8.32 -15.44 2.32
C LYS A 60 -7.55 -15.86 3.58
N ASP A 61 -6.70 -16.88 3.49
CA ASP A 61 -5.85 -17.31 4.60
C ASP A 61 -4.83 -16.23 4.94
N LEU A 62 -4.26 -15.57 3.93
CA LEU A 62 -3.38 -14.42 4.13
C LEU A 62 -4.11 -13.26 4.84
N LEU A 63 -5.34 -12.91 4.42
CA LEU A 63 -6.12 -11.87 5.10
C LEU A 63 -6.38 -12.24 6.56
N SER A 64 -6.72 -13.50 6.83
CA SER A 64 -6.91 -14.02 8.19
C SER A 64 -5.64 -13.96 9.02
N TYR A 65 -4.49 -14.32 8.43
CA TYR A 65 -3.16 -14.25 9.03
C TYR A 65 -2.79 -12.81 9.45
N LEU A 66 -3.12 -11.82 8.62
CA LEU A 66 -2.93 -10.39 8.89
C LEU A 66 -3.95 -9.81 9.89
N GLY A 67 -5.01 -10.55 10.22
CA GLY A 67 -6.06 -10.17 11.15
C GLY A 67 -7.33 -9.57 10.53
N TYR A 68 -7.49 -9.63 9.21
CA TYR A 68 -8.64 -9.11 8.45
C TYR A 68 -9.62 -10.22 8.04
N LYS A 69 -10.10 -11.01 9.01
CA LYS A 69 -10.97 -12.17 8.77
C LYS A 69 -12.33 -11.80 8.17
N GLU A 70 -12.73 -10.55 8.33
CA GLU A 70 -13.97 -9.99 7.82
C GLU A 70 -13.89 -9.54 6.35
N LEU A 71 -12.69 -9.40 5.80
CA LEU A 71 -12.51 -9.05 4.39
C LEU A 71 -12.43 -10.32 3.55
N THR A 72 -13.08 -10.29 2.39
CA THR A 72 -12.92 -11.29 1.34
C THR A 72 -11.84 -10.87 0.35
N PRO A 73 -11.23 -11.81 -0.40
CA PRO A 73 -10.43 -11.50 -1.57
C PRO A 73 -11.06 -10.45 -2.50
N GLU A 74 -12.36 -10.59 -2.77
CA GLU A 74 -13.12 -9.73 -3.66
C GLU A 74 -13.30 -8.32 -3.10
N ASP A 75 -13.49 -8.17 -1.78
CA ASP A 75 -13.51 -6.85 -1.13
C ASP A 75 -12.18 -6.14 -1.36
N VAL A 76 -11.08 -6.85 -1.16
CA VAL A 76 -9.74 -6.27 -1.29
C VAL A 76 -9.42 -5.91 -2.74
N GLU A 77 -9.83 -6.73 -3.71
CA GLU A 77 -9.59 -6.47 -5.14
C GLU A 77 -10.53 -5.39 -5.72
N PHE A 78 -11.82 -5.40 -5.40
CA PHE A 78 -12.81 -4.62 -6.14
C PHE A 78 -13.50 -3.51 -5.38
N ALA A 79 -13.44 -3.47 -4.04
CA ALA A 79 -14.05 -2.36 -3.30
C ALA A 79 -13.43 -1.02 -3.70
N THR A 80 -14.21 0.07 -3.65
CA THR A 80 -13.64 1.39 -3.95
C THR A 80 -12.57 1.72 -2.89
N PRO A 81 -11.50 2.44 -3.26
CA PRO A 81 -10.48 2.86 -2.29
C PRO A 81 -11.08 3.50 -1.05
N GLU A 82 -12.07 4.38 -1.21
CA GLU A 82 -12.77 5.06 -0.12
C GLU A 82 -13.43 4.03 0.81
N SER A 83 -14.24 3.12 0.26
CA SER A 83 -14.91 2.08 1.07
C SER A 83 -13.96 1.14 1.81
N LEU A 84 -12.76 0.89 1.26
CA LEU A 84 -11.79 -0.03 1.86
C LEU A 84 -10.83 0.69 2.84
N MET A 85 -10.41 1.92 2.54
CA MET A 85 -9.52 2.73 3.39
C MET A 85 -10.24 3.39 4.56
N GLU A 86 -11.46 3.89 4.33
CA GLU A 86 -12.34 4.41 5.38
C GLU A 86 -13.00 3.27 6.16
N GLY A 87 -13.03 2.09 5.53
CA GLY A 87 -13.82 0.95 5.95
C GLY A 87 -15.30 1.23 5.75
N ALA A 88 -16.06 0.25 5.27
CA ALA A 88 -17.41 0.05 5.78
C ALA A 88 -17.27 -0.37 7.25
N ALA A 89 -16.75 0.52 8.10
CA ALA A 89 -16.58 0.30 9.52
C ALA A 89 -17.99 0.13 10.07
N THR A 90 -18.48 -1.10 10.16
CA THR A 90 -19.68 -1.39 10.92
C THR A 90 -19.52 -0.73 12.28
N LEU A 91 -20.63 -0.35 12.91
CA LEU A 91 -20.59 0.25 14.23
C LEU A 91 -19.75 -0.58 15.23
N ALA A 92 -19.73 -1.91 15.05
CA ALA A 92 -18.92 -2.85 15.81
C ALA A 92 -17.41 -2.77 15.51
N GLN A 93 -17.00 -2.36 14.31
CA GLN A 93 -15.60 -2.11 13.97
C GLN A 93 -15.14 -0.72 14.42
N ALA A 94 -16.01 0.29 14.30
CA ALA A 94 -15.72 1.64 14.78
C ALA A 94 -15.69 1.71 16.32
N LEU A 95 -16.51 0.89 16.99
CA LEU A 95 -16.59 0.78 18.46
C LEU A 95 -16.62 -0.69 18.91
N PRO A 96 -15.49 -1.41 18.84
CA PRO A 96 -15.44 -2.79 19.30
C PRO A 96 -15.70 -2.86 20.81
N VAL A 97 -16.69 -3.66 21.23
CA VAL A 97 -16.95 -3.92 22.65
C VAL A 97 -15.70 -4.52 23.30
N GLY A 98 -15.34 -4.03 24.48
CA GLY A 98 -14.14 -4.40 25.23
C GLY A 98 -12.89 -3.64 24.82
N SER A 99 -12.93 -2.84 23.74
CA SER A 99 -11.81 -1.98 23.36
C SER A 99 -11.77 -0.69 24.19
N LYS A 100 -10.59 -0.07 24.25
CA LYS A 100 -10.44 1.30 24.74
C LYS A 100 -10.43 2.26 23.55
N VAL A 101 -11.17 3.34 23.64
CA VAL A 101 -11.29 4.34 22.57
C VAL A 101 -11.02 5.74 23.09
N ALA A 102 -10.46 6.60 22.23
CA ALA A 102 -10.44 8.04 22.39
C ALA A 102 -11.36 8.69 21.36
N LEU A 103 -12.03 9.78 21.73
CA LEU A 103 -12.99 10.47 20.85
C LEU A 103 -12.43 11.84 20.46
N LYS A 104 -12.12 12.02 19.17
CA LYS A 104 -11.63 13.29 18.63
C LYS A 104 -12.79 14.13 18.12
N ALA A 105 -12.87 15.38 18.57
CA ALA A 105 -13.90 16.35 18.18
C ALA A 105 -13.59 17.00 16.82
N ASP A 106 -14.54 17.80 16.35
CA ASP A 106 -14.42 18.67 15.17
C ASP A 106 -13.27 19.67 15.24
N THR A 107 -12.87 20.10 16.44
CA THR A 107 -11.72 20.99 16.67
C THR A 107 -10.37 20.26 16.65
N GLY A 108 -10.38 18.93 16.55
CA GLY A 108 -9.19 18.10 16.60
C GLY A 108 -8.68 17.77 18.01
N SER A 109 -9.25 18.38 19.05
CA SER A 109 -9.00 18.00 20.44
C SER A 109 -9.79 16.75 20.84
N PHE A 110 -9.36 16.09 21.90
CA PHE A 110 -9.92 14.84 22.39
C PHE A 110 -10.79 15.04 23.63
N LEU A 111 -11.86 14.28 23.68
CA LEU A 111 -12.73 14.12 24.84
C LEU A 111 -11.95 13.47 25.98
N ALA A 112 -12.09 14.04 27.17
CA ALA A 112 -11.31 13.71 28.35
C ALA A 112 -12.14 13.79 29.62
N ARG A 113 -11.98 12.82 30.52
CA ARG A 113 -12.38 12.96 31.92
C ARG A 113 -11.55 14.08 32.55
N CYS A 114 -12.21 14.95 33.31
CA CYS A 114 -11.58 16.10 33.95
C CYS A 114 -12.10 16.22 35.39
N SER A 115 -11.19 16.08 36.35
CA SER A 115 -11.51 16.12 37.78
C SER A 115 -11.44 17.56 38.30
N GLY A 116 -12.50 18.02 38.96
CA GLY A 116 -12.58 19.38 39.52
C GLY A 116 -12.48 20.48 38.44
N CYS A 117 -12.95 20.19 37.23
CA CYS A 117 -12.87 21.10 36.09
C CYS A 117 -14.17 21.86 35.82
N GLN A 118 -15.28 21.47 36.44
CA GLN A 118 -16.57 22.15 36.36
C GLN A 118 -17.19 22.17 37.76
N GLN A 119 -17.87 23.26 38.12
CA GLN A 119 -18.61 23.31 39.38
C GLN A 119 -19.95 22.58 39.22
N THR A 120 -20.21 21.62 40.10
CA THR A 120 -21.44 20.84 40.09
C THR A 120 -22.37 21.26 41.24
N VAL A 121 -23.68 21.21 41.01
CA VAL A 121 -24.72 21.59 42.01
C VAL A 121 -25.36 20.37 42.69
N THR A 122 -24.81 19.18 42.47
CA THR A 122 -25.29 17.93 43.09
C THR A 122 -24.79 17.80 44.52
N THR A 123 -25.51 17.03 45.33
CA THR A 123 -25.07 16.67 46.69
C THR A 123 -25.01 15.15 46.81
N PRO A 124 -23.81 14.54 46.95
CA PRO A 124 -22.49 15.19 46.95
C PRO A 124 -22.09 15.76 45.56
N PRO A 125 -21.15 16.72 45.50
CA PRO A 125 -20.63 17.23 44.24
C PRO A 125 -19.99 16.12 43.39
N LEU A 126 -20.28 16.13 42.09
CA LEU A 126 -19.61 15.26 41.13
C LEU A 126 -18.19 15.79 40.89
N ALA A 127 -17.18 15.00 41.28
CA ALA A 127 -15.78 15.35 41.12
C ALA A 127 -15.32 15.27 39.66
N ASP A 128 -15.78 14.27 38.90
CA ASP A 128 -15.34 14.00 37.54
C ASP A 128 -16.40 14.39 36.49
N THR A 129 -15.99 15.27 35.58
CA THR A 129 -16.79 15.75 34.44
C THR A 129 -16.11 15.45 33.11
N VAL A 130 -16.75 15.75 31.98
CA VAL A 130 -16.19 15.49 30.64
C VAL A 130 -15.98 16.79 29.89
N THR A 131 -14.75 17.01 29.44
CA THR A 131 -14.34 18.19 28.67
C THR A 131 -13.62 17.76 27.38
N VAL A 132 -13.38 18.70 26.45
CA VAL A 132 -12.73 18.43 25.17
C VAL A 132 -11.51 19.33 25.03
N HIS A 133 -10.36 18.89 25.56
CA HIS A 133 -9.16 19.72 25.66
C HIS A 133 -7.85 18.96 25.38
N ALA A 134 -7.87 17.63 25.41
CA ALA A 134 -6.64 16.86 25.27
C ALA A 134 -6.13 16.95 23.82
N THR A 135 -4.82 17.16 23.66
CA THR A 135 -4.20 17.37 22.34
C THR A 135 -3.83 16.07 21.62
N SER A 136 -3.92 14.92 22.31
CA SER A 136 -3.67 13.61 21.72
C SER A 136 -4.52 12.52 22.37
N ALA A 137 -4.77 11.43 21.64
CA ALA A 137 -5.50 10.25 22.12
C ALA A 137 -4.83 9.57 23.32
N ASN A 138 -3.52 9.76 23.50
CA ASN A 138 -2.70 9.13 24.54
C ASN A 138 -2.16 10.13 25.57
N ALA A 139 -2.80 11.30 25.73
CA ALA A 139 -2.36 12.31 26.69
C ALA A 139 -2.41 11.81 28.16
N GLY A 140 -3.21 10.77 28.42
CA GLY A 140 -3.22 10.03 29.67
C GLY A 140 -4.35 9.01 29.70
N SER A 141 -4.50 8.27 30.80
CA SER A 141 -5.62 7.32 30.95
C SER A 141 -7.00 8.00 30.87
N PHE A 142 -7.07 9.28 31.25
CA PHE A 142 -8.28 10.08 31.28
C PHE A 142 -8.85 10.43 29.88
N THR A 143 -8.12 10.16 28.78
CA THR A 143 -8.61 10.30 27.40
C THR A 143 -9.18 9.00 26.83
N LEU A 144 -9.09 7.90 27.57
CA LEU A 144 -9.44 6.56 27.10
C LEU A 144 -10.69 6.04 27.81
N PHE A 145 -11.63 5.54 27.01
CA PHE A 145 -12.89 4.99 27.47
C PHE A 145 -13.04 3.55 26.99
N GLU A 146 -13.29 2.61 27.89
CA GLU A 146 -13.66 1.25 27.54
C GLU A 146 -15.10 1.20 27.00
N VAL A 147 -15.30 0.56 25.85
CA VAL A 147 -16.61 0.35 25.24
C VAL A 147 -17.26 -0.87 25.88
N VAL A 148 -18.34 -0.68 26.63
CA VAL A 148 -19.06 -1.75 27.34
C VAL A 148 -20.40 -2.02 26.65
N ASN A 149 -20.75 -3.29 26.45
CA ASN A 149 -22.07 -3.66 25.90
C ASN A 149 -23.16 -3.40 26.94
N ALA A 150 -24.18 -2.60 26.57
CA ALA A 150 -25.32 -2.30 27.42
C ALA A 150 -26.60 -3.09 27.04
N GLY A 151 -26.51 -3.97 26.03
CA GLY A 151 -27.64 -4.73 25.50
C GLY A 151 -28.46 -3.94 24.48
N ASN A 152 -29.28 -4.65 23.69
CA ASN A 152 -30.21 -4.06 22.71
C ASN A 152 -29.56 -3.05 21.73
N GLY A 153 -28.34 -3.32 21.30
CA GLY A 153 -27.58 -2.45 20.39
C GLY A 153 -27.05 -1.15 21.03
N LYS A 154 -27.14 -1.02 22.35
CA LYS A 154 -26.58 0.11 23.10
C LYS A 154 -25.21 -0.21 23.68
N ILE A 155 -24.44 0.82 23.95
CA ILE A 155 -23.14 0.75 24.63
C ILE A 155 -23.10 1.68 25.84
N ALA A 156 -22.08 1.53 26.66
CA ALA A 156 -21.65 2.53 27.63
C ALA A 156 -20.15 2.80 27.45
N LEU A 157 -19.71 4.00 27.86
CA LEU A 157 -18.31 4.39 27.83
C LEU A 157 -17.78 4.45 29.26
N LYS A 158 -16.84 3.60 29.62
CA LYS A 158 -16.29 3.48 30.98
C LYS A 158 -14.92 4.14 31.07
N ALA A 159 -14.77 5.11 31.95
CA ALA A 159 -13.54 5.86 32.14
C ALA A 159 -12.47 5.05 32.90
N ASP A 160 -11.26 5.59 32.95
CA ASP A 160 -10.12 5.06 33.72
C ASP A 160 -10.37 4.90 35.22
N THR A 161 -11.33 5.64 35.78
CA THR A 161 -11.78 5.50 37.17
C THR A 161 -12.66 4.26 37.41
N GLY A 162 -13.00 3.51 36.37
CA GLY A 162 -13.93 2.38 36.42
C GLY A 162 -15.40 2.78 36.47
N LYS A 163 -15.70 4.09 36.39
CA LYS A 163 -17.06 4.64 36.34
C LYS A 163 -17.51 4.89 34.90
N TYR A 164 -18.82 4.87 34.66
CA TYR A 164 -19.40 5.16 33.36
C TYR A 164 -19.56 6.66 33.12
N MET A 165 -19.46 7.03 31.84
CA MET A 165 -19.93 8.31 31.33
C MET A 165 -21.45 8.32 31.32
N THR A 166 -22.02 9.31 32.00
CA THR A 166 -23.45 9.40 32.28
C THR A 166 -23.98 10.76 31.85
N ARG A 167 -25.18 10.80 31.27
CA ARG A 167 -25.96 12.02 31.10
C ARG A 167 -26.45 12.52 32.45
N CYS A 168 -26.09 13.75 32.76
CA CYS A 168 -26.39 14.41 34.01
C CYS A 168 -27.22 15.66 33.75
N ASN A 169 -28.46 15.67 34.25
CA ASN A 169 -29.43 16.73 34.01
C ASN A 169 -29.31 17.82 35.08
N GLY A 170 -29.11 19.07 34.65
CA GLY A 170 -29.13 20.25 35.54
C GLY A 170 -28.01 20.29 36.58
N CYS A 171 -26.93 19.51 36.38
CA CYS A 171 -25.92 19.32 37.43
C CYS A 171 -24.71 20.24 37.36
N ILE A 172 -24.56 21.02 36.29
CA ILE A 172 -23.46 21.99 36.14
C ILE A 172 -23.96 23.39 36.52
N ALA A 173 -23.24 24.06 37.41
CA ALA A 173 -23.58 25.40 37.84
C ALA A 173 -23.49 26.40 36.68
N GLN A 174 -24.52 27.25 36.55
CA GLN A 174 -24.60 28.35 35.58
C GLN A 174 -24.55 27.90 34.10
N ALA A 175 -24.87 26.64 33.82
CA ALA A 175 -24.73 26.13 32.47
C ALA A 175 -25.80 26.64 31.50
N THR A 176 -25.43 26.78 30.22
CA THR A 176 -26.33 27.25 29.14
C THR A 176 -27.06 26.12 28.44
N ILE A 177 -26.69 24.86 28.72
CA ILE A 177 -27.40 23.65 28.30
C ILE A 177 -27.77 22.82 29.54
N THR A 178 -28.80 21.99 29.42
CA THR A 178 -29.32 21.24 30.59
C THR A 178 -28.57 19.94 30.85
N ASP A 179 -28.22 19.20 29.79
CA ASP A 179 -27.68 17.83 29.91
C ASP A 179 -26.16 17.82 29.62
N PHE A 180 -25.36 17.47 30.63
CA PHE A 180 -23.89 17.32 30.50
C PHE A 180 -23.44 15.87 30.60
N ALA A 181 -22.24 15.59 30.08
CA ALA A 181 -21.56 14.33 30.32
C ALA A 181 -20.70 14.41 31.59
N THR A 182 -20.93 13.49 32.52
CA THR A 182 -20.18 13.34 33.77
C THR A 182 -19.69 11.91 33.96
N ILE A 183 -18.74 11.67 34.87
CA ILE A 183 -18.26 10.33 35.20
C ILE A 183 -18.72 9.98 36.62
N SER A 184 -19.88 9.35 36.75
CA SER A 184 -20.57 9.22 38.05
C SER A 184 -20.92 7.79 38.45
N ASP A 185 -21.37 6.95 37.52
CA ASP A 185 -21.99 5.67 37.86
C ASP A 185 -21.00 4.51 37.92
N THR A 186 -21.23 3.58 38.85
CA THR A 186 -20.44 2.35 39.03
C THR A 186 -21.30 1.12 38.80
N GLY A 187 -20.69 -0.03 38.51
CA GLY A 187 -21.38 -1.32 38.48
C GLY A 187 -20.97 -2.22 37.32
N THR A 188 -21.44 -3.46 37.33
CA THR A 188 -21.23 -4.43 36.24
C THR A 188 -22.14 -4.18 35.04
N ALA A 189 -23.31 -3.56 35.25
CA ALA A 189 -24.22 -3.14 34.19
C ALA A 189 -24.39 -1.61 34.18
N PRO A 190 -24.34 -0.95 33.01
CA PRO A 190 -24.49 0.51 32.93
C PRO A 190 -25.96 0.94 33.11
N PRO A 191 -26.24 1.95 33.96
CA PRO A 191 -27.59 2.47 34.14
C PRO A 191 -28.08 3.23 32.90
N ILE A 192 -29.40 3.41 32.75
CA ILE A 192 -30.03 4.01 31.54
C ILE A 192 -29.37 5.33 31.09
N PRO A 193 -29.07 6.31 31.97
CA PRO A 193 -28.46 7.57 31.53
C PRO A 193 -27.00 7.43 31.07
N ALA A 194 -26.37 6.28 31.29
CA ALA A 194 -25.04 5.92 30.79
C ALA A 194 -25.08 5.03 29.54
N GLN A 195 -26.28 4.72 29.03
CA GLN A 195 -26.46 3.92 27.82
C GLN A 195 -26.65 4.82 26.60
N PHE A 196 -25.87 4.56 25.56
CA PHE A 196 -25.91 5.30 24.30
C PHE A 196 -26.25 4.36 23.15
N THR A 197 -27.07 4.83 22.22
CA THR A 197 -27.22 4.21 20.90
C THR A 197 -26.19 4.85 19.97
N PRO A 198 -25.12 4.14 19.59
CA PRO A 198 -24.14 4.70 18.67
C PRO A 198 -24.72 4.65 17.24
N GLU A 199 -24.36 5.62 16.42
CA GLU A 199 -24.79 5.73 15.01
C GLU A 199 -23.57 6.03 14.15
N LEU A 200 -23.26 5.14 13.21
CA LEU A 200 -22.24 5.40 12.18
C LEU A 200 -22.84 6.37 11.15
N LEU A 201 -22.15 7.47 10.92
CA LEU A 201 -22.55 8.49 9.96
C LEU A 201 -21.92 8.21 8.58
N PRO A 202 -22.51 8.73 7.48
CA PRO A 202 -21.98 8.51 6.13
C PRO A 202 -20.54 8.99 5.89
N ASN A 203 -19.99 9.83 6.79
CA ASN A 203 -18.62 10.33 6.72
C ASN A 203 -17.64 9.53 7.61
N GLY A 204 -18.01 8.31 8.01
CA GLY A 204 -17.18 7.41 8.83
C GLY A 204 -17.05 7.80 10.30
N LYS A 205 -17.63 8.93 10.73
CA LYS A 205 -17.65 9.35 12.14
C LYS A 205 -18.80 8.69 12.90
N VAL A 206 -18.71 8.69 14.22
CA VAL A 206 -19.75 8.13 15.10
C VAL A 206 -20.43 9.22 15.90
N ALA A 207 -21.76 9.13 15.99
CA ALA A 207 -22.57 9.91 16.91
C ALA A 207 -23.07 9.03 18.07
N PHE A 208 -23.20 9.58 19.27
CA PHE A 208 -23.67 8.86 20.45
C PHE A 208 -24.99 9.45 20.94
N LYS A 209 -26.10 8.75 20.69
CA LYS A 209 -27.44 9.19 21.07
C LYS A 209 -27.77 8.73 22.49
N ALA A 210 -28.13 9.65 23.37
CA ALA A 210 -28.55 9.36 24.74
C ALA A 210 -30.00 8.87 24.81
N ASP A 211 -30.42 8.46 26.00
CA ASP A 211 -31.80 8.08 26.37
C ASP A 211 -32.84 9.17 26.06
N THR A 212 -32.44 10.45 26.03
CA THR A 212 -33.29 11.58 25.66
C THR A 212 -33.47 11.78 24.15
N GLY A 213 -32.76 11.00 23.33
CA GLY A 213 -32.74 11.14 21.88
C GLY A 213 -31.81 12.25 21.36
N LYS A 214 -31.13 12.99 22.25
CA LYS A 214 -30.10 13.98 21.88
C LYS A 214 -28.71 13.33 21.82
N TYR A 215 -27.81 13.94 21.07
CA TYR A 215 -26.47 13.43 20.81
C TYR A 215 -25.41 14.10 21.69
N LEU A 216 -24.43 13.31 22.13
CA LEU A 216 -23.20 13.79 22.76
C LEU A 216 -22.46 14.72 21.80
N ALA A 217 -22.23 15.95 22.21
CA ALA A 217 -21.59 16.96 21.38
C ALA A 217 -20.65 17.85 22.21
N ARG A 218 -19.60 18.34 21.56
CA ARG A 218 -18.78 19.44 22.07
C ARG A 218 -19.64 20.69 22.22
N CYS A 219 -19.50 21.41 23.33
CA CYS A 219 -20.19 22.65 23.61
C CYS A 219 -19.20 23.67 24.13
N ARG A 220 -18.96 24.72 23.35
CA ARG A 220 -18.04 25.80 23.70
C ARG A 220 -18.73 26.80 24.61
N ASP A 221 -18.07 27.14 25.71
CA ASP A 221 -18.48 28.12 26.72
C ASP A 221 -19.85 27.82 27.36
N CYS A 222 -20.32 26.57 27.27
CA CYS A 222 -21.63 26.17 27.79
C CYS A 222 -21.63 25.89 29.29
N SER A 223 -20.45 25.77 29.88
CA SER A 223 -20.23 25.67 31.32
C SER A 223 -19.29 26.81 31.74
N PRO A 224 -19.83 27.98 32.10
CA PRO A 224 -19.02 29.15 32.47
C PRO A 224 -18.06 28.91 33.63
N THR A 225 -18.38 27.94 34.50
CA THR A 225 -17.53 27.52 35.62
C THR A 225 -16.42 26.54 35.22
N SER A 226 -16.30 26.20 33.93
CA SER A 226 -15.31 25.24 33.47
C SER A 226 -13.92 25.85 33.34
N LYS A 227 -12.89 25.08 33.71
CA LYS A 227 -11.49 25.42 33.41
C LYS A 227 -11.13 25.28 31.93
N ASN A 228 -11.97 24.58 31.15
CA ASN A 228 -11.79 24.37 29.72
C ASN A 228 -12.95 25.01 28.95
N PRO A 229 -12.71 25.77 27.87
CA PRO A 229 -13.79 26.40 27.11
C PRO A 229 -14.68 25.37 26.43
N ASP A 230 -14.11 24.25 25.98
CA ASP A 230 -14.86 23.18 25.33
C ASP A 230 -15.24 22.07 26.34
N THR A 231 -16.55 21.92 26.56
CA THR A 231 -17.16 20.87 27.40
C THR A 231 -17.96 19.88 26.56
N ALA A 232 -18.46 18.80 27.16
CA ALA A 232 -19.30 17.81 26.46
C ALA A 232 -20.69 17.71 27.10
N GLY A 233 -21.73 17.70 26.27
CA GLY A 233 -23.12 17.55 26.73
C GLY A 233 -24.05 16.98 25.65
N PHE A 234 -25.31 16.72 26.03
CA PHE A 234 -26.30 16.04 25.19
C PHE A 234 -27.39 17.02 24.73
N HIS A 235 -27.07 17.85 23.74
CA HIS A 235 -27.93 18.98 23.35
C HIS A 235 -28.27 19.01 21.85
N VAL A 236 -27.55 18.27 21.01
CA VAL A 236 -27.78 18.24 19.54
C VAL A 236 -28.91 17.25 19.21
N VAL A 237 -29.84 17.63 18.34
CA VAL A 237 -30.97 16.80 17.91
C VAL A 237 -30.75 16.05 16.59
N ASP A 238 -29.82 16.53 15.75
CA ASP A 238 -29.46 15.92 14.47
C ASP A 238 -27.94 15.95 14.30
N ALA A 239 -27.28 14.82 14.54
CA ALA A 239 -25.83 14.70 14.43
C ALA A 239 -25.31 14.88 13.00
N ARG A 240 -26.13 14.66 11.97
CA ARG A 240 -25.70 14.78 10.56
C ARG A 240 -25.49 16.25 10.16
N LYS A 241 -26.15 17.18 10.86
CA LYS A 241 -26.08 18.63 10.59
C LYS A 241 -25.16 19.38 11.54
N SER A 242 -24.58 18.72 12.55
CA SER A 242 -23.76 19.38 13.56
C SER A 242 -22.43 18.67 13.73
N PRO A 243 -21.32 19.20 13.16
CA PRO A 243 -19.99 18.63 13.31
C PRO A 243 -19.55 18.39 14.76
N ALA A 244 -20.03 19.23 15.69
CA ALA A 244 -19.72 19.10 17.13
C ALA A 244 -20.25 17.81 17.76
N ALA A 245 -21.23 17.14 17.14
CA ALA A 245 -21.78 15.85 17.57
C ALA A 245 -21.18 14.64 16.80
N GLN A 246 -20.20 14.87 15.93
CA GLN A 246 -19.59 13.84 15.09
C GLN A 246 -18.17 13.55 15.57
N TRP A 247 -17.96 12.38 16.13
CA TRP A 247 -16.69 12.00 16.74
C TRP A 247 -15.89 11.09 15.82
N THR A 248 -14.62 11.41 15.63
CA THR A 248 -13.66 10.45 15.07
C THR A 248 -13.22 9.54 16.21
N VAL A 249 -13.55 8.26 16.11
CA VAL A 249 -13.17 7.25 17.11
C VAL A 249 -11.75 6.77 16.81
N VAL A 250 -10.89 6.82 17.82
CA VAL A 250 -9.53 6.27 17.77
C VAL A 250 -9.49 5.08 18.72
N VAL A 251 -9.47 3.87 18.17
CA VAL A 251 -9.43 2.65 18.97
C VAL A 251 -7.98 2.37 19.38
N GLN A 252 -7.73 2.25 20.69
CA GLN A 252 -6.47 1.71 21.18
C GLN A 252 -6.44 0.20 20.85
N ASN A 253 -5.63 -0.15 19.86
CA ASN A 253 -5.42 -1.50 19.31
C ASN A 253 -6.54 -2.06 18.38
N GLY A 254 -7.39 -1.21 17.80
CA GLY A 254 -8.35 -1.55 16.73
C GLY A 254 -8.24 -0.56 15.56
N ILE A 255 -8.80 -0.91 14.40
CA ILE A 255 -8.53 -0.31 13.07
C ILE A 255 -8.32 1.21 13.14
N SER A 256 -7.08 1.66 12.91
CA SER A 256 -6.75 3.08 12.84
C SER A 256 -6.90 3.58 11.41
N SER A 257 -7.32 4.84 11.23
CA SER A 257 -7.22 5.52 9.94
C SER A 257 -5.80 5.37 9.41
N GLY A 258 -5.67 4.77 8.22
CA GLY A 258 -4.37 4.44 7.63
C GLY A 258 -3.85 3.04 7.93
N ASP A 259 -4.65 2.09 8.43
CA ASP A 259 -4.31 0.66 8.47
C ASP A 259 -4.41 -0.02 7.10
N ILE A 260 -5.28 0.51 6.24
CA ILE A 260 -5.42 0.14 4.84
C ILE A 260 -5.13 1.38 4.00
N LEU A 261 -4.24 1.25 3.01
CA LEU A 261 -4.09 2.22 1.92
C LEU A 261 -4.35 1.52 0.60
N VAL A 262 -5.00 2.21 -0.33
CA VAL A 262 -5.38 1.67 -1.64
C VAL A 262 -5.09 2.70 -2.72
N SER A 263 -4.43 2.28 -3.79
CA SER A 263 -4.27 3.10 -4.99
C SER A 263 -4.38 2.25 -6.25
N ARG A 264 -5.06 2.79 -7.26
CA ARG A 264 -5.26 2.18 -8.58
C ARG A 264 -4.58 3.05 -9.63
N PHE A 265 -3.75 2.43 -10.46
CA PHE A 265 -2.95 3.17 -11.43
C PHE A 265 -2.61 2.36 -12.68
N PHE A 266 -2.32 3.08 -13.75
CA PHE A 266 -1.74 2.57 -14.98
C PHE A 266 -0.32 2.04 -14.70
N ALA A 267 -0.06 0.81 -15.13
CA ALA A 267 1.17 0.10 -14.86
C ALA A 267 1.88 -0.29 -16.17
N PRO A 268 2.71 0.59 -16.75
CA PRO A 268 3.44 0.27 -17.98
C PRO A 268 4.43 -0.88 -17.81
N LYS A 269 4.83 -1.22 -16.57
CA LYS A 269 5.81 -2.27 -16.27
C LYS A 269 5.31 -3.68 -16.62
N ILE A 270 4.00 -3.93 -16.57
CA ILE A 270 3.43 -5.27 -16.73
C ILE A 270 2.96 -5.56 -18.16
N VAL A 271 3.38 -4.78 -19.15
CA VAL A 271 2.84 -4.81 -20.51
C VAL A 271 3.77 -5.55 -21.47
N ASP A 272 3.18 -6.20 -22.46
CA ASP A 272 3.88 -6.78 -23.61
C ASP A 272 4.20 -5.68 -24.65
N PHE A 273 5.48 -5.30 -24.75
CA PHE A 273 5.91 -4.32 -25.75
C PHE A 273 6.28 -4.94 -27.11
N SER A 274 6.27 -6.27 -27.23
CA SER A 274 6.51 -6.94 -28.52
C SER A 274 5.35 -6.72 -29.50
N VAL A 275 4.16 -6.43 -28.97
CA VAL A 275 2.96 -6.09 -29.74
C VAL A 275 2.93 -4.59 -30.07
N ALA A 276 2.40 -4.27 -31.26
CA ALA A 276 2.25 -2.90 -31.73
C ALA A 276 1.42 -2.02 -30.76
N PRO A 277 1.77 -0.73 -30.57
CA PRO A 277 1.10 0.15 -29.61
C PRO A 277 -0.43 0.22 -29.72
N ALA A 278 -0.99 0.10 -30.93
CA ALA A 278 -2.44 0.15 -31.16
C ALA A 278 -3.20 -1.11 -30.70
N GLN A 279 -2.51 -2.26 -30.60
CA GLN A 279 -3.07 -3.56 -30.21
C GLN A 279 -2.71 -3.93 -28.76
N ARG A 280 -1.77 -3.20 -28.17
CA ARG A 280 -1.20 -3.46 -26.86
C ARG A 280 -2.26 -3.38 -25.76
N LYS A 281 -2.38 -4.44 -24.97
CA LYS A 281 -3.19 -4.44 -23.75
C LYS A 281 -2.59 -3.44 -22.76
N VAL A 282 -3.43 -2.62 -22.17
CA VAL A 282 -3.02 -1.70 -21.11
C VAL A 282 -2.96 -2.47 -19.79
N GLY A 283 -1.83 -2.39 -19.11
CA GLY A 283 -1.62 -2.93 -17.77
C GLY A 283 -2.07 -1.95 -16.70
N TRP A 284 -2.76 -2.47 -15.68
CA TRP A 284 -3.26 -1.72 -14.55
C TRP A 284 -2.89 -2.44 -13.27
N ARG A 285 -2.65 -1.66 -12.21
CA ARG A 285 -2.37 -2.20 -10.89
C ARG A 285 -3.29 -1.59 -9.86
N ARG A 286 -3.79 -2.43 -8.96
CA ARG A 286 -4.33 -2.01 -7.68
C ARG A 286 -3.34 -2.43 -6.61
N LEU A 287 -2.81 -1.45 -5.90
CA LEU A 287 -1.97 -1.66 -4.74
C LEU A 287 -2.81 -1.48 -3.48
N VAL A 288 -2.80 -2.47 -2.60
CA VAL A 288 -3.39 -2.43 -1.27
C VAL A 288 -2.29 -2.68 -0.24
N ARG A 289 -2.08 -1.72 0.66
CA ARG A 289 -1.21 -1.88 1.82
C ARG A 289 -2.06 -2.17 3.05
N LEU A 290 -1.92 -3.34 3.64
CA LEU A 290 -2.57 -3.74 4.89
C LEU A 290 -1.53 -3.80 6.01
N LYS A 291 -1.68 -3.01 7.07
CA LYS A 291 -0.89 -3.20 8.30
C LYS A 291 -1.38 -4.43 9.04
N SER A 292 -0.48 -5.27 9.53
CA SER A 292 -0.85 -6.42 10.35
C SER A 292 -1.51 -5.95 11.64
N ARG A 293 -2.70 -6.45 11.95
CA ARG A 293 -3.44 -6.01 13.15
C ARG A 293 -2.76 -6.46 14.44
N PRO A 294 -2.87 -5.68 15.53
CA PRO A 294 -2.46 -6.13 16.85
C PRO A 294 -3.08 -7.50 17.19
N GLY A 295 -2.27 -8.41 17.73
CA GLY A 295 -2.70 -9.77 18.10
C GLY A 295 -2.87 -10.76 16.95
N SER A 296 -2.71 -10.34 15.69
CA SER A 296 -2.73 -11.25 14.54
C SER A 296 -1.55 -12.21 14.53
N GLU A 297 -1.67 -13.34 13.83
CA GLU A 297 -0.55 -14.28 13.63
C GLU A 297 0.62 -13.59 12.93
N ALA A 298 0.34 -12.68 12.00
CA ALA A 298 1.35 -11.86 11.34
C ALA A 298 2.19 -11.04 12.33
N ARG A 299 1.56 -10.35 13.28
CA ARG A 299 2.30 -9.57 14.29
C ARG A 299 3.12 -10.44 15.23
N LYS A 300 2.68 -11.67 15.54
CA LYS A 300 3.48 -12.62 16.34
C LYS A 300 4.77 -13.04 15.64
N HIS A 301 4.78 -13.02 14.32
CA HIS A 301 5.93 -13.34 13.47
C HIS A 301 6.58 -12.09 12.85
N PHE A 302 6.40 -10.92 13.49
CA PHE A 302 7.08 -9.67 13.14
C PHE A 302 6.77 -9.12 11.73
N VAL A 303 5.72 -9.61 11.07
CA VAL A 303 5.23 -9.05 9.82
C VAL A 303 4.50 -7.74 10.14
N GLU A 304 5.03 -6.62 9.68
CA GLU A 304 4.45 -5.28 9.92
C GLU A 304 3.29 -4.98 8.98
N SER A 305 3.40 -5.40 7.71
CA SER A 305 2.40 -5.13 6.69
C SER A 305 2.50 -6.08 5.51
N ALA A 306 1.41 -6.20 4.77
CA ALA A 306 1.38 -6.80 3.44
C ALA A 306 1.13 -5.71 2.40
N TRP A 307 1.94 -5.71 1.35
CA TRP A 307 1.76 -4.89 0.16
C TRP A 307 1.30 -5.79 -0.98
N ILE A 308 0.05 -5.64 -1.35
CA ILE A 308 -0.68 -6.55 -2.23
C ILE A 308 -0.95 -5.85 -3.54
N LEU A 309 -0.54 -6.45 -4.64
CA LEU A 309 -0.57 -5.86 -5.97
C LEU A 309 -1.34 -6.76 -6.93
N PHE A 310 -2.56 -6.34 -7.26
CA PHE A 310 -3.40 -6.99 -8.25
C PHE A 310 -3.03 -6.47 -9.65
N ASN A 311 -2.78 -7.37 -10.60
CA ASN A 311 -2.41 -7.01 -11.96
C ASN A 311 -3.59 -7.24 -12.90
N HIS A 312 -4.11 -6.18 -13.51
CA HIS A 312 -5.24 -6.25 -14.43
C HIS A 312 -4.84 -5.80 -15.83
N PHE A 313 -5.58 -6.26 -16.83
CA PHE A 313 -5.34 -5.92 -18.23
C PHE A 313 -6.62 -5.52 -18.93
N THR A 314 -6.53 -4.57 -19.86
CA THR A 314 -7.65 -4.17 -20.73
C THR A 314 -7.16 -4.06 -22.18
N SER A 315 -7.92 -4.64 -23.11
CA SER A 315 -7.68 -4.44 -24.55
C SER A 315 -8.17 -3.05 -25.01
N PRO A 316 -7.56 -2.45 -26.04
CA PRO A 316 -8.14 -1.28 -26.72
C PRO A 316 -9.50 -1.64 -27.41
N PRO A 317 -10.51 -0.75 -27.39
CA PRO A 317 -10.60 0.50 -26.65
C PRO A 317 -10.64 0.27 -25.13
N VAL A 318 -9.88 1.08 -24.40
CA VAL A 318 -9.64 0.88 -22.96
C VAL A 318 -10.87 1.25 -22.15
N HIS A 319 -11.30 0.34 -21.28
CA HIS A 319 -12.37 0.53 -20.30
C HIS A 319 -11.79 0.46 -18.87
N SER A 320 -12.63 0.70 -17.86
CA SER A 320 -12.22 0.53 -16.45
C SER A 320 -11.89 -0.94 -16.15
N PRO A 321 -10.66 -1.29 -15.72
CA PRO A 321 -10.32 -2.67 -15.32
C PRO A 321 -10.92 -3.05 -13.96
N PHE A 322 -11.24 -2.06 -13.11
CA PHE A 322 -11.61 -2.27 -11.70
C PHE A 322 -13.12 -2.25 -11.46
N GLY A 323 -13.93 -2.21 -12.52
CA GLY A 323 -15.37 -1.97 -12.45
C GLY A 323 -15.76 -0.51 -12.21
N GLY A 324 -17.04 -0.27 -11.91
CA GLY A 324 -17.65 1.05 -11.65
C GLY A 324 -19.18 0.97 -11.65
N THR A 325 -19.87 2.04 -11.22
CA THR A 325 -21.35 2.09 -11.12
C THR A 325 -22.08 1.81 -12.44
N ASN A 326 -21.39 1.92 -13.57
CA ASN A 326 -21.92 1.70 -14.92
C ASN A 326 -21.29 0.49 -15.64
N VAL A 327 -20.52 -0.36 -14.95
CA VAL A 327 -19.89 -1.55 -15.54
C VAL A 327 -20.47 -2.79 -14.84
N PRO A 328 -21.24 -3.64 -15.55
CA PRO A 328 -21.78 -4.86 -14.97
C PRO A 328 -20.68 -5.73 -14.33
N LEU A 329 -21.00 -6.44 -13.24
CA LEU A 329 -20.09 -7.39 -12.59
C LEU A 329 -19.52 -8.43 -13.57
N SER A 330 -20.26 -8.77 -14.63
CA SER A 330 -19.83 -9.66 -15.73
C SER A 330 -18.71 -9.08 -16.61
N ALA A 331 -18.33 -7.82 -16.42
CA ALA A 331 -17.27 -7.13 -17.15
C ALA A 331 -16.08 -6.74 -16.25
N LYS A 332 -15.98 -7.27 -15.02
CA LYS A 332 -14.79 -7.12 -14.18
C LYS A 332 -13.66 -7.98 -14.74
N ASN A 333 -12.50 -7.38 -14.96
CA ASN A 333 -11.29 -8.14 -15.29
C ASN A 333 -10.63 -8.54 -13.98
N GLY A 334 -10.83 -9.79 -13.58
CA GLY A 334 -10.10 -10.39 -12.46
C GLY A 334 -8.60 -10.22 -12.63
N SER A 335 -7.91 -10.04 -11.50
CA SER A 335 -6.45 -10.00 -11.45
C SER A 335 -5.86 -11.23 -12.15
N ALA A 336 -4.91 -11.01 -13.05
CA ALA A 336 -4.16 -12.07 -13.72
C ALA A 336 -3.25 -12.81 -12.72
N ASN A 337 -2.69 -12.08 -11.77
CA ASN A 337 -2.02 -12.60 -10.58
C ASN A 337 -1.94 -11.51 -9.50
N THR A 338 -1.90 -11.95 -8.26
CA THR A 338 -1.87 -11.09 -7.06
C THR A 338 -0.54 -11.27 -6.33
N GLN A 339 0.33 -10.29 -6.48
CA GLN A 339 1.67 -10.31 -5.88
C GLN A 339 1.60 -9.75 -4.47
N VAL A 340 2.28 -10.38 -3.52
CA VAL A 340 2.28 -9.96 -2.13
C VAL A 340 3.71 -9.84 -1.64
N ALA A 341 4.01 -8.70 -1.01
CA ALA A 341 5.22 -8.49 -0.23
C ALA A 341 4.84 -8.37 1.25
N LEU A 342 5.23 -9.37 2.05
CA LEU A 342 5.14 -9.35 3.50
C LEU A 342 6.40 -8.67 4.06
N LEU A 343 6.24 -7.44 4.53
CA LEU A 343 7.32 -6.69 5.14
C LEU A 343 7.47 -7.12 6.59
N THR A 344 8.69 -7.43 7.00
CA THR A 344 9.00 -7.71 8.40
C THR A 344 9.72 -6.53 9.05
N GLN A 345 9.47 -6.34 10.33
CA GLN A 345 10.16 -5.33 11.12
C GLN A 345 10.55 -5.88 12.49
N CYS A 346 11.84 -5.73 12.79
CA CYS A 346 12.39 -5.96 14.11
C CYS A 346 12.42 -4.64 14.88
N GLU A 347 11.57 -4.47 15.89
CA GLU A 347 11.64 -3.28 16.74
C GLU A 347 12.88 -3.35 17.65
N ALA A 348 13.50 -2.19 17.92
CA ALA A 348 14.70 -2.12 18.73
C ALA A 348 14.44 -2.72 20.13
N GLY A 349 15.33 -3.63 20.56
CA GLY A 349 15.23 -4.31 21.85
C GLY A 349 14.44 -5.64 21.84
N GLN A 350 13.79 -6.01 20.72
CA GLN A 350 13.12 -7.31 20.60
C GLN A 350 14.13 -8.44 20.31
N LYS A 351 14.74 -9.00 21.37
CA LYS A 351 15.73 -10.10 21.26
C LYS A 351 15.20 -11.32 20.49
N ALA A 352 13.92 -11.65 20.62
CA ALA A 352 13.30 -12.77 19.92
C ALA A 352 13.39 -12.64 18.39
N CYS A 353 13.30 -11.42 17.88
CA CYS A 353 13.34 -11.15 16.45
C CYS A 353 14.78 -11.13 15.88
N LEU A 354 15.77 -10.66 16.65
CA LEU A 354 17.18 -10.67 16.22
C LEU A 354 17.71 -12.09 15.94
N ASN A 355 17.21 -13.08 16.68
CA ASN A 355 17.60 -14.47 16.51
C ASN A 355 16.84 -15.20 15.39
N ALA A 356 15.80 -14.59 14.81
CA ALA A 356 14.91 -15.24 13.85
C ALA A 356 15.39 -15.19 12.39
N GLU A 357 16.53 -14.53 12.11
CA GLU A 357 17.10 -14.39 10.76
C GLU A 357 16.04 -14.02 9.71
N LEU A 358 15.29 -12.94 10.00
CA LEU A 358 14.19 -12.50 9.16
C LEU A 358 14.70 -11.79 7.91
N ASN A 359 14.10 -12.13 6.77
CA ASN A 359 14.21 -11.31 5.58
C ASN A 359 13.32 -10.08 5.73
N SER A 360 13.81 -8.93 5.28
CA SER A 360 13.05 -7.68 5.17
C SER A 360 11.73 -7.82 4.41
N ILE A 361 11.70 -8.65 3.37
CA ILE A 361 10.51 -8.97 2.59
C ILE A 361 10.41 -10.48 2.38
N TYR A 362 9.19 -11.00 2.50
CA TYR A 362 8.80 -12.31 1.98
C TYR A 362 7.75 -12.15 0.88
N TRP A 363 7.92 -12.87 -0.21
CA TRP A 363 7.09 -12.78 -1.40
C TRP A 363 6.06 -13.90 -1.42
N MET A 364 4.86 -13.61 -1.88
CA MET A 364 3.88 -14.62 -2.25
C MET A 364 3.22 -14.20 -3.55
N ASP A 365 2.75 -15.15 -4.33
CA ASP A 365 1.91 -14.89 -5.48
C ASP A 365 0.65 -15.74 -5.35
N PHE A 366 -0.50 -15.14 -5.65
CA PHE A 366 -1.76 -15.86 -5.77
C PHE A 366 -2.25 -15.76 -7.20
N GLY A 367 -2.76 -16.87 -7.70
CA GLY A 367 -3.34 -16.97 -9.03
C GLY A 367 -4.61 -16.13 -9.18
N ARG A 368 -5.28 -16.37 -10.30
CA ARG A 368 -6.41 -15.56 -10.73
C ARG A 368 -7.59 -15.63 -9.77
N SER A 369 -8.42 -14.59 -9.79
CA SER A 369 -9.63 -14.51 -8.96
C SER A 369 -10.64 -15.62 -9.27
N ASP A 370 -10.80 -15.98 -10.54
CA ASP A 370 -11.70 -17.05 -11.02
C ASP A 370 -11.21 -18.45 -10.61
N ASP A 371 -9.92 -18.60 -10.32
CA ASP A 371 -9.32 -19.83 -9.79
C ASP A 371 -9.32 -19.89 -8.24
N GLY A 372 -9.97 -18.92 -7.60
CA GLY A 372 -10.15 -18.86 -6.15
C GLY A 372 -8.94 -18.31 -5.38
N TYR A 373 -8.08 -17.53 -6.04
CA TYR A 373 -6.91 -16.89 -5.42
C TYR A 373 -5.99 -17.88 -4.69
N LYS A 374 -5.72 -19.01 -5.32
CA LYS A 374 -4.82 -20.05 -4.77
C LYS A 374 -3.36 -19.61 -4.89
N LEU A 375 -2.52 -20.07 -3.98
CA LEU A 375 -1.08 -19.84 -4.06
C LEU A 375 -0.52 -20.31 -5.41
N SER A 376 0.26 -19.45 -6.05
CA SER A 376 0.96 -19.69 -7.30
C SER A 376 2.47 -19.63 -7.07
N TYR A 377 3.21 -20.38 -7.88
CA TYR A 377 4.68 -20.36 -7.85
C TYR A 377 5.26 -19.27 -8.75
N LYS A 378 4.48 -18.73 -9.69
CA LYS A 378 4.96 -17.84 -10.76
C LYS A 378 4.09 -16.62 -10.95
N LEU A 379 4.70 -15.57 -11.47
CA LEU A 379 4.04 -14.31 -11.80
C LEU A 379 3.40 -14.40 -13.19
N ASP A 380 2.07 -14.44 -13.28
CA ASP A 380 1.33 -14.51 -14.55
C ASP A 380 1.02 -13.13 -15.17
N ALA A 381 2.03 -12.23 -15.18
CA ALA A 381 1.98 -10.94 -15.86
C ALA A 381 3.22 -10.72 -16.75
N PHE A 382 3.15 -9.77 -17.69
CA PHE A 382 4.23 -9.55 -18.66
C PHE A 382 5.35 -8.70 -18.07
N PHE A 383 6.46 -9.35 -17.74
CA PHE A 383 7.69 -8.69 -17.31
C PHE A 383 8.76 -8.95 -18.38
N ASP A 384 9.27 -7.87 -18.99
CA ASP A 384 10.47 -7.85 -19.83
C ASP A 384 10.77 -9.13 -20.64
N ALA A 385 11.84 -9.88 -20.32
CA ALA A 385 12.29 -11.05 -21.06
C ALA A 385 11.39 -12.27 -20.88
N GLY A 386 10.65 -12.35 -19.76
CA GLY A 386 9.90 -13.55 -19.37
C GLY A 386 8.73 -13.88 -20.30
N SER A 387 8.39 -12.98 -21.21
CA SER A 387 7.35 -13.16 -22.22
C SER A 387 7.90 -13.38 -23.63
N LEU A 388 9.22 -13.41 -23.79
CA LEU A 388 9.83 -13.76 -25.07
C LEU A 388 9.64 -15.26 -25.35
N PRO A 389 9.45 -15.66 -26.62
CA PRO A 389 9.35 -17.07 -26.98
C PRO A 389 10.54 -17.88 -26.43
N GLY A 390 10.24 -18.92 -25.64
CA GLY A 390 11.26 -19.77 -25.01
C GLY A 390 11.78 -19.30 -23.65
N ALA A 391 11.31 -18.16 -23.12
CA ALA A 391 11.67 -17.68 -21.79
C ALA A 391 10.98 -18.48 -20.68
N ALA A 392 11.70 -18.73 -19.58
CA ALA A 392 11.13 -19.33 -18.38
C ALA A 392 10.22 -18.31 -17.65
N PRO A 393 9.11 -18.74 -17.03
CA PRO A 393 8.28 -17.89 -16.17
C PRO A 393 9.06 -17.33 -14.99
N TYR A 394 8.62 -16.20 -14.44
CA TYR A 394 9.18 -15.66 -13.20
C TYR A 394 8.63 -16.39 -11.98
N PHE A 395 9.44 -17.24 -11.36
CA PHE A 395 9.11 -17.93 -10.12
C PHE A 395 9.48 -17.12 -8.89
N VAL A 396 8.65 -17.21 -7.85
CA VAL A 396 8.92 -16.63 -6.52
C VAL A 396 10.02 -17.47 -5.83
N PRO A 397 10.98 -16.88 -5.09
CA PRO A 397 11.17 -15.45 -4.87
C PRO A 397 12.02 -14.77 -5.96
N ASN A 398 12.74 -15.53 -6.78
CA ASN A 398 13.80 -15.04 -7.65
C ASN A 398 13.32 -13.96 -8.63
N GLY A 399 12.13 -14.11 -9.21
CA GLY A 399 11.53 -13.11 -10.10
C GLY A 399 11.26 -11.78 -9.39
N CYS A 400 10.77 -11.83 -8.15
CA CYS A 400 10.55 -10.64 -7.33
C CYS A 400 11.89 -10.02 -6.88
N ASP A 401 12.81 -10.83 -6.35
CA ASP A 401 14.12 -10.39 -5.86
C ASP A 401 14.97 -9.77 -6.97
N THR A 402 14.87 -10.29 -8.19
CA THR A 402 15.56 -9.72 -9.35
C THR A 402 15.13 -8.28 -9.59
N CYS A 403 13.88 -7.91 -9.28
CA CYS A 403 13.32 -6.57 -9.42
C CYS A 403 13.43 -5.69 -8.16
N HIS A 404 13.65 -6.27 -6.98
CA HIS A 404 13.56 -5.59 -5.68
C HIS A 404 14.88 -5.58 -4.90
N GLY A 405 15.98 -5.88 -5.59
CA GLY A 405 17.31 -5.96 -5.01
C GLY A 405 17.55 -7.34 -4.39
N SER A 406 18.33 -8.17 -5.08
CA SER A 406 18.75 -9.52 -4.64
C SER A 406 19.80 -9.46 -3.50
N LEU A 407 19.52 -8.70 -2.45
CA LEU A 407 20.43 -8.43 -1.34
C LEU A 407 20.28 -9.45 -0.21
N ARG A 408 20.28 -10.77 -0.51
CA ARG A 408 20.29 -11.87 0.49
C ARG A 408 19.36 -11.63 1.70
N GLY A 409 18.06 -11.45 1.45
CA GLY A 409 17.08 -11.17 2.51
C GLY A 409 16.90 -9.67 2.86
N GLN A 410 17.63 -8.77 2.20
CA GLN A 410 17.51 -7.31 2.34
C GLN A 410 16.86 -6.65 1.10
N ALA A 411 15.92 -7.34 0.46
CA ALA A 411 15.13 -6.77 -0.62
C ALA A 411 14.39 -5.51 -0.14
N VAL A 412 14.10 -4.58 -1.05
CA VAL A 412 13.38 -3.34 -0.74
C VAL A 412 12.20 -3.14 -1.67
N LEU A 413 11.16 -2.47 -1.18
CA LEU A 413 10.10 -1.98 -2.06
C LEU A 413 10.63 -0.86 -2.94
N ASN A 414 10.13 -0.80 -4.17
CA ASN A 414 10.39 0.31 -5.07
C ASN A 414 9.33 1.39 -4.86
N HIS A 415 9.73 2.66 -4.99
CA HIS A 415 8.77 3.75 -4.92
C HIS A 415 7.85 3.77 -6.14
N LEU A 416 6.69 4.37 -5.97
CA LEU A 416 5.67 4.56 -6.98
C LEU A 416 5.96 5.85 -7.74
N ASP A 417 6.70 5.75 -8.85
CA ASP A 417 7.06 6.90 -9.68
C ASP A 417 5.91 7.30 -10.62
N THR A 418 5.06 8.20 -10.13
CA THR A 418 3.93 8.76 -10.89
C THR A 418 4.36 9.56 -12.12
N ASP A 419 5.54 10.19 -12.07
CA ASP A 419 6.03 10.99 -13.19
C ASP A 419 6.35 10.08 -14.36
N HIS A 420 7.03 8.96 -14.10
CA HIS A 420 7.33 7.98 -15.15
C HIS A 420 6.04 7.42 -15.79
N TRP A 421 5.01 7.13 -15.00
CA TRP A 421 3.73 6.62 -15.56
C TRP A 421 3.09 7.63 -16.52
N LEU A 422 3.20 8.93 -16.22
CA LEU A 422 2.68 10.01 -17.05
C LEU A 422 3.56 10.29 -18.27
N ASP A 423 4.88 10.13 -18.16
CA ASP A 423 5.80 10.21 -19.31
C ASP A 423 5.44 9.16 -20.37
N ARG A 424 5.11 7.94 -19.95
CA ARG A 424 4.75 6.84 -20.86
C ARG A 424 3.54 7.15 -21.75
N LEU A 425 2.66 8.06 -21.34
CA LEU A 425 1.52 8.47 -22.16
C LEU A 425 1.94 9.34 -23.36
N LYS A 426 3.04 10.09 -23.23
CA LYS A 426 3.52 11.05 -24.24
C LYS A 426 4.38 10.39 -25.31
N ASP A 427 5.01 9.26 -24.99
CA ASP A 427 5.96 8.58 -25.86
C ASP A 427 5.33 7.77 -27.01
N GLY A 428 4.00 7.79 -27.14
CA GLY A 428 3.28 7.08 -28.21
C GLY A 428 3.10 5.57 -28.00
N ASP A 429 3.57 5.02 -26.88
CA ASP A 429 3.46 3.59 -26.58
C ASP A 429 2.05 3.15 -26.15
N PHE A 430 1.24 4.10 -25.69
CA PHE A 430 -0.10 3.85 -25.16
C PHE A 430 -1.13 4.81 -25.77
N PRO A 431 -1.29 4.83 -27.11
CA PRO A 431 -2.18 5.78 -27.78
C PRO A 431 -3.63 5.65 -27.32
N ALA A 432 -4.03 4.46 -26.85
CA ALA A 432 -5.36 4.21 -26.31
C ALA A 432 -5.66 4.98 -25.01
N LEU A 433 -4.64 5.33 -24.22
CA LEU A 433 -4.79 6.12 -22.99
C LEU A 433 -4.80 7.64 -23.23
N ASN A 434 -4.40 8.10 -24.41
CA ASN A 434 -4.42 9.52 -24.78
C ASN A 434 -5.81 10.02 -25.18
N LYS A 435 -6.81 9.13 -25.29
CA LYS A 435 -8.18 9.51 -25.61
C LYS A 435 -8.86 10.20 -24.43
N SER A 436 -9.78 11.12 -24.71
CA SER A 436 -10.49 11.90 -23.68
C SER A 436 -11.35 11.02 -22.77
N ASP A 437 -11.90 9.93 -23.30
CA ASP A 437 -12.75 8.95 -22.61
C ASP A 437 -11.96 7.83 -21.88
N ALA A 438 -10.65 7.69 -22.15
CA ALA A 438 -9.83 6.69 -21.48
C ALA A 438 -9.69 6.98 -19.98
N PRO A 439 -9.60 5.95 -19.11
CA PRO A 439 -9.35 6.15 -17.69
C PRO A 439 -8.01 6.87 -17.43
N PRO A 440 -7.92 7.71 -16.38
CA PRO A 440 -6.69 8.41 -16.03
C PRO A 440 -5.59 7.45 -15.56
N ALA A 441 -4.32 7.81 -15.76
CA ALA A 441 -3.18 7.00 -15.30
C ALA A 441 -3.15 6.85 -13.77
N LEU A 442 -3.52 7.91 -13.03
CA LEU A 442 -3.87 7.79 -11.62
C LEU A 442 -5.39 7.62 -11.53
N PHE A 443 -5.84 6.37 -11.49
CA PHE A 443 -7.25 6.02 -11.71
C PHE A 443 -8.16 6.74 -10.70
N ASP A 444 -7.74 6.77 -9.43
CA ASP A 444 -8.51 7.36 -8.32
C ASP A 444 -8.53 8.88 -8.35
N ALA A 445 -7.52 9.50 -8.97
CA ALA A 445 -7.28 10.93 -8.95
C ALA A 445 -8.11 11.71 -9.98
N GLY A 446 -8.55 11.06 -11.06
CA GLY A 446 -9.10 11.77 -12.22
C GLY A 446 -8.00 12.34 -13.13
N LYS A 447 -8.40 13.06 -14.19
CA LYS A 447 -7.46 13.74 -15.12
C LYS A 447 -7.08 15.15 -14.68
N ASP A 448 -7.89 15.80 -13.85
CA ASP A 448 -7.67 17.18 -13.41
C ASP A 448 -6.71 17.22 -12.21
N VAL A 449 -5.45 17.53 -12.49
CA VAL A 449 -4.35 17.65 -11.51
C VAL A 449 -4.56 18.79 -10.50
N THR A 450 -5.50 19.70 -10.75
CA THR A 450 -5.81 20.82 -9.85
C THR A 450 -6.97 20.52 -8.90
N SER A 451 -7.68 19.41 -9.13
CA SER A 451 -8.84 19.02 -8.31
C SER A 451 -8.44 18.54 -6.91
N ALA A 452 -9.32 18.77 -5.93
CA ALA A 452 -9.14 18.25 -4.57
C ALA A 452 -9.04 16.71 -4.54
N ARG A 453 -9.84 16.04 -5.38
CA ARG A 453 -9.80 14.58 -5.55
C ARG A 453 -8.43 14.09 -6.01
N TYR A 454 -7.79 14.81 -6.94
CA TYR A 454 -6.45 14.45 -7.40
C TYR A 454 -5.44 14.59 -6.26
N ALA A 455 -5.51 15.70 -5.52
CA ALA A 455 -4.63 15.93 -4.38
C ALA A 455 -4.78 14.88 -3.28
N GLU A 456 -6.01 14.43 -3.01
CA GLU A 456 -6.32 13.37 -2.05
C GLU A 456 -5.75 12.01 -2.47
N ALA A 457 -6.05 11.56 -3.71
CA ALA A 457 -5.53 10.30 -4.24
C ALA A 457 -3.98 10.31 -4.33
N PHE A 458 -3.40 11.45 -4.70
CA PHE A 458 -1.95 11.63 -4.69
C PHE A 458 -1.38 11.61 -3.27
N GLY A 459 -2.12 12.12 -2.28
CA GLY A 459 -1.78 12.03 -0.86
C GLY A 459 -1.57 10.59 -0.39
N VAL A 460 -2.40 9.65 -0.86
CA VAL A 460 -2.22 8.21 -0.60
C VAL A 460 -0.91 7.68 -1.19
N LEU A 461 -0.60 8.03 -2.44
CA LEU A 461 0.67 7.65 -3.08
C LEU A 461 1.88 8.24 -2.36
N ARG A 462 1.80 9.49 -1.89
CA ARG A 462 2.85 10.12 -1.09
C ARG A 462 3.04 9.38 0.24
N GLN A 463 1.97 8.98 0.91
CA GLN A 463 2.05 8.19 2.14
C GLN A 463 2.66 6.81 1.89
N LEU A 464 2.27 6.12 0.82
CA LEU A 464 2.88 4.85 0.41
C LEU A 464 4.38 5.04 0.16
N ASN A 465 4.79 6.06 -0.59
CA ASN A 465 6.22 6.33 -0.83
C ASN A 465 6.99 6.71 0.43
N GLN A 466 6.35 7.38 1.41
CA GLN A 466 6.96 7.64 2.71
C GLN A 466 7.22 6.34 3.48
N GLU A 467 6.27 5.40 3.49
CA GLU A 467 6.46 4.09 4.13
C GLU A 467 7.54 3.25 3.43
N VAL A 468 7.61 3.34 2.08
CA VAL A 468 8.71 2.75 1.30
C VAL A 468 10.06 3.35 1.70
N ALA A 469 10.16 4.69 1.83
CA ALA A 469 11.39 5.35 2.26
C ALA A 469 11.81 4.92 3.68
N ASP A 470 10.85 4.83 4.61
CA ASP A 470 11.11 4.40 5.98
C ASP A 470 11.62 2.95 6.01
N MET A 471 11.05 2.08 5.18
CA MET A 471 11.50 0.69 5.02
C MET A 471 12.92 0.63 4.43
N GLN A 472 13.17 1.33 3.33
CA GLN A 472 14.49 1.40 2.69
C GLN A 472 15.56 1.96 3.63
N LYS A 473 15.23 2.97 4.45
CA LYS A 473 16.12 3.53 5.47
C LYS A 473 16.51 2.52 6.54
N ARG A 474 15.60 1.62 6.93
CA ARG A 474 15.89 0.55 7.88
C ARG A 474 16.74 -0.56 7.25
N VAL A 475 16.40 -0.98 6.04
CA VAL A 475 16.97 -2.17 5.39
C VAL A 475 18.31 -1.86 4.70
N ASN A 476 18.37 -0.77 3.93
CA ASN A 476 19.55 -0.37 3.18
C ASN A 476 19.68 1.18 3.13
N PRO A 477 20.09 1.82 4.25
CA PRO A 477 20.14 3.29 4.37
C PRO A 477 21.12 3.97 3.41
N LYS A 478 22.04 3.20 2.81
CA LYS A 478 23.03 3.69 1.84
C LYS A 478 22.71 3.30 0.40
N GLY A 479 21.56 2.65 0.17
CA GLY A 479 21.13 2.24 -1.16
C GLY A 479 20.60 3.41 -1.98
N PHE A 480 20.80 3.36 -3.30
CA PHE A 480 20.27 4.39 -4.21
C PHE A 480 18.73 4.45 -4.19
N HIS A 481 18.05 3.33 -3.90
CA HIS A 481 16.59 3.28 -3.78
C HIS A 481 16.06 4.34 -2.79
N LEU A 482 16.71 4.52 -1.63
CA LEU A 482 16.32 5.53 -0.66
C LEU A 482 16.51 6.95 -1.20
N VAL A 483 17.61 7.18 -1.93
CA VAL A 483 17.89 8.48 -2.54
C VAL A 483 16.85 8.82 -3.61
N ALA A 484 16.48 7.85 -4.45
CA ALA A 484 15.43 7.99 -5.46
C ALA A 484 14.06 8.28 -4.82
N THR A 485 13.66 7.50 -3.82
CA THR A 485 12.39 7.71 -3.12
C THR A 485 12.34 9.08 -2.45
N ASN A 486 13.41 9.49 -1.75
CA ASN A 486 13.49 10.81 -1.13
C ASN A 486 13.45 11.95 -2.15
N LYS A 487 14.07 11.76 -3.32
CA LYS A 487 14.01 12.74 -4.40
C LYS A 487 12.60 12.92 -4.92
N TRP A 488 11.87 11.83 -5.14
CA TRP A 488 10.46 11.88 -5.52
C TRP A 488 9.61 12.59 -4.43
N LEU A 489 9.81 12.23 -3.16
CA LEU A 489 9.10 12.85 -2.04
C LEU A 489 9.39 14.35 -1.91
N ASP A 490 10.63 14.78 -2.15
CA ASP A 490 11.04 16.19 -2.14
C ASP A 490 10.36 16.99 -3.26
N ILE A 491 10.40 16.48 -4.50
CA ILE A 491 9.73 17.10 -5.66
C ILE A 491 8.24 17.28 -5.40
N HIS A 492 7.60 16.27 -4.82
CA HIS A 492 6.15 16.24 -4.59
C HIS A 492 5.74 16.62 -3.17
N LYS A 493 6.63 17.27 -2.40
CA LYS A 493 6.33 17.70 -1.03
C LYS A 493 5.19 18.74 -0.99
N THR A 494 5.21 19.68 -1.94
CA THR A 494 4.24 20.78 -2.02
C THR A 494 3.43 20.78 -3.33
N SER A 495 3.75 19.88 -4.27
CA SER A 495 3.07 19.76 -5.56
C SER A 495 2.55 18.35 -5.77
N VAL A 496 1.39 18.24 -6.40
CA VAL A 496 0.84 16.98 -6.93
C VAL A 496 0.93 16.91 -8.46
N ALA A 497 1.34 18.00 -9.11
CA ALA A 497 1.58 18.02 -10.54
C ALA A 497 2.87 17.26 -10.88
N PRO A 498 2.92 16.60 -12.05
CA PRO A 498 4.10 15.87 -12.48
C PRO A 498 5.31 16.79 -12.72
N GLN A 499 6.53 16.30 -12.53
CA GLN A 499 7.76 17.01 -12.89
C GLN A 499 8.20 16.66 -14.33
N PRO A 500 7.99 17.54 -15.32
CA PRO A 500 8.34 17.27 -16.71
C PRO A 500 9.84 17.38 -16.99
N ASP A 501 10.61 18.11 -16.17
CA ASP A 501 12.05 18.26 -16.37
C ASP A 501 12.79 17.07 -15.76
N LEU A 502 13.22 16.14 -16.62
CA LEU A 502 13.95 14.92 -16.23
C LEU A 502 15.21 15.23 -15.39
N VAL A 503 15.89 16.34 -15.67
CA VAL A 503 17.11 16.73 -14.93
C VAL A 503 16.76 17.15 -13.50
N LYS A 504 15.57 17.73 -13.27
CA LYS A 504 15.10 18.03 -11.90
C LYS A 504 14.74 16.78 -11.11
N ARG A 505 14.49 15.65 -11.79
CA ARG A 505 14.27 14.33 -11.18
C ARG A 505 15.57 13.56 -10.92
N ALA A 506 16.69 14.01 -11.48
CA ALA A 506 18.00 13.40 -11.29
C ALA A 506 18.38 13.28 -9.81
N ILE A 507 19.07 12.18 -9.48
CA ILE A 507 19.64 11.93 -8.16
C ILE A 507 21.16 12.00 -8.21
N THR A 508 21.74 12.41 -7.08
CA THR A 508 23.18 12.35 -6.84
C THR A 508 23.46 11.14 -5.97
N PHE A 509 24.11 10.12 -6.53
CA PHE A 509 24.47 8.90 -5.80
C PHE A 509 25.89 8.48 -6.16
N PHE A 510 26.79 8.41 -5.19
CA PHE A 510 28.17 8.02 -5.43
C PHE A 510 28.36 6.53 -5.20
N ASN A 511 28.54 5.78 -6.28
CA ASN A 511 28.56 4.33 -6.24
C ASN A 511 29.98 3.82 -5.92
N THR A 512 30.40 3.89 -4.65
CA THR A 512 31.78 3.54 -4.26
C THR A 512 32.10 2.05 -4.28
N GLY A 513 31.09 1.18 -4.37
CA GLY A 513 31.25 -0.27 -4.21
C GLY A 513 31.05 -1.11 -5.48
N HIS A 514 30.82 -0.50 -6.65
CA HIS A 514 30.47 -1.25 -7.84
C HIS A 514 31.68 -1.93 -8.49
N PRO A 515 31.63 -3.24 -8.82
CA PRO A 515 32.76 -3.95 -9.40
C PRO A 515 33.30 -3.34 -10.70
N LEU A 516 32.41 -2.78 -11.53
CA LEU A 516 32.79 -2.11 -12.79
C LEU A 516 33.44 -0.73 -12.61
N LYS A 517 33.47 -0.19 -11.38
CA LYS A 517 34.19 1.06 -11.10
C LYS A 517 35.70 0.93 -11.25
N LYS A 518 36.24 -0.30 -11.29
CA LYS A 518 37.68 -0.56 -11.42
C LYS A 518 38.28 0.03 -12.70
N ASP A 519 37.49 0.11 -13.77
CA ASP A 519 37.94 0.58 -15.08
C ASP A 519 37.67 2.09 -15.28
N ARG A 520 37.00 2.73 -14.31
CA ARG A 520 36.61 4.14 -14.38
C ARG A 520 37.74 5.04 -13.85
N LYS A 521 38.01 6.15 -14.55
CA LYS A 521 38.90 7.23 -14.09
C LYS A 521 38.48 7.67 -12.67
N PRO A 522 39.44 7.84 -11.73
CA PRO A 522 39.13 8.31 -10.39
C PRO A 522 38.38 9.65 -10.43
N THR A 523 37.28 9.74 -9.69
CA THR A 523 36.51 10.98 -9.51
C THR A 523 36.39 11.28 -8.02
N SER A 524 36.54 12.57 -7.65
CA SER A 524 36.41 13.03 -6.26
C SER A 524 34.96 13.28 -5.84
N ALA A 525 34.03 13.31 -6.80
CA ALA A 525 32.61 13.56 -6.59
C ALA A 525 31.76 12.76 -7.60
N PRO A 526 30.49 12.43 -7.26
CA PRO A 526 29.58 11.78 -8.19
C PRO A 526 29.27 12.64 -9.41
N LEU A 527 29.09 12.01 -10.56
CA LEU A 527 28.60 12.68 -11.77
C LEU A 527 27.11 13.02 -11.63
N ASN A 528 26.73 14.20 -12.11
CA ASN A 528 25.35 14.67 -12.12
C ASN A 528 24.87 14.95 -13.54
N TRP A 529 23.59 14.68 -13.78
CA TRP A 529 22.91 15.15 -14.99
C TRP A 529 22.86 16.68 -14.99
N THR A 530 23.15 17.29 -16.14
CA THR A 530 23.18 18.74 -16.34
C THR A 530 22.09 19.18 -17.30
N SER A 531 21.90 20.49 -17.43
CA SER A 531 20.98 21.05 -18.43
C SER A 531 21.56 21.10 -19.85
N SER A 532 22.73 20.50 -20.10
CA SER A 532 23.30 20.40 -21.45
C SER A 532 22.40 19.58 -22.38
N ALA A 533 22.47 19.86 -23.68
CA ALA A 533 21.63 19.18 -24.67
C ALA A 533 21.87 17.66 -24.66
N ASP A 534 23.12 17.23 -24.64
CA ASP A 534 23.49 15.81 -24.64
C ASP A 534 22.96 15.08 -23.40
N ASP A 535 23.05 15.69 -22.20
CA ASP A 535 22.55 15.07 -20.97
C ASP A 535 21.02 14.93 -20.98
N LYS A 536 20.31 15.97 -21.42
CA LYS A 536 18.84 15.93 -21.55
C LYS A 536 18.39 14.88 -22.56
N GLU A 537 19.10 14.79 -23.68
CA GLU A 537 18.80 13.83 -24.74
C GLU A 537 19.08 12.39 -24.28
N LEU A 538 20.25 12.13 -23.71
CA LEU A 538 20.60 10.81 -23.19
C LEU A 538 19.63 10.36 -22.10
N LEU A 539 19.37 11.22 -21.11
CA LEU A 539 18.42 10.91 -20.04
C LEU A 539 17.00 10.69 -20.58
N GLY A 540 16.58 11.46 -21.60
CA GLY A 540 15.30 11.26 -22.27
C GLY A 540 15.19 9.90 -22.95
N LEU A 541 16.21 9.51 -23.71
CA LEU A 541 16.28 8.20 -24.37
C LEU A 541 16.31 7.05 -23.34
N MET A 542 17.06 7.20 -22.25
CA MET A 542 17.08 6.20 -21.17
C MET A 542 15.76 6.14 -20.40
N ASN A 543 15.09 7.27 -20.15
CA ASN A 543 13.76 7.29 -19.51
C ASN A 543 12.73 6.58 -20.37
N LYS A 544 12.81 6.78 -21.69
CA LYS A 544 11.97 6.10 -22.65
C LYS A 544 12.25 4.60 -22.64
N TYR A 545 13.48 4.18 -22.89
CA TYR A 545 13.80 2.77 -23.21
C TYR A 545 14.26 1.90 -22.04
N CYS A 546 14.87 2.48 -21.01
CA CYS A 546 15.61 1.73 -19.98
C CYS A 546 14.93 1.79 -18.61
N TYR A 547 14.15 2.83 -18.29
CA TYR A 547 13.59 3.04 -16.95
C TYR A 547 12.76 1.86 -16.44
N ARG A 548 11.99 1.18 -17.30
CA ARG A 548 11.15 0.04 -16.89
C ARG A 548 11.94 -1.02 -16.10
N CYS A 549 13.18 -1.28 -16.50
CA CYS A 549 14.07 -2.28 -15.90
C CYS A 549 15.14 -1.64 -15.00
N HIS A 550 15.48 -0.37 -15.21
CA HIS A 550 16.61 0.32 -14.55
C HIS A 550 16.20 1.63 -13.84
N GLY A 551 14.92 1.81 -13.52
CA GLY A 551 14.46 2.93 -12.68
C GLY A 551 14.56 2.62 -11.19
N ALA A 552 14.70 1.34 -10.80
CA ALA A 552 14.64 0.93 -9.39
C ALA A 552 15.16 -0.50 -9.12
N VAL A 553 16.11 -1.03 -9.91
CA VAL A 553 16.48 -2.46 -9.80
C VAL A 553 17.98 -2.68 -9.59
N ARG A 554 18.77 -2.55 -10.66
CA ARG A 554 20.24 -2.77 -10.62
C ARG A 554 21.01 -1.45 -10.50
N TYR A 555 20.54 -0.46 -11.21
CA TYR A 555 20.95 0.93 -11.12
C TYR A 555 19.76 1.82 -11.41
N ASP A 556 19.89 3.12 -11.14
CA ASP A 556 18.91 4.14 -11.45
C ASP A 556 19.42 5.03 -12.58
N ILE A 557 18.67 5.12 -13.69
CA ILE A 557 19.03 5.98 -14.83
C ILE A 557 19.10 7.47 -14.45
N PHE A 558 18.42 7.90 -13.39
CA PHE A 558 18.46 9.26 -12.88
C PHE A 558 19.76 9.55 -12.09
N SER A 559 20.62 8.55 -11.88
CA SER A 559 22.00 8.73 -11.42
C SER A 559 22.99 8.64 -12.58
N LYS A 560 23.52 9.78 -13.04
CA LYS A 560 24.53 9.81 -14.11
C LYS A 560 25.78 9.01 -13.74
N ASP A 561 26.16 9.04 -12.46
CA ASP A 561 27.29 8.28 -11.92
C ASP A 561 27.11 6.77 -12.15
N MET A 562 25.92 6.24 -11.87
CA MET A 562 25.63 4.82 -12.07
C MET A 562 25.51 4.45 -13.55
N VAL A 563 24.97 5.34 -14.39
CA VAL A 563 24.95 5.13 -15.85
C VAL A 563 26.37 5.08 -16.42
N ALA A 564 27.27 5.95 -15.93
CA ALA A 564 28.68 5.90 -16.30
C ALA A 564 29.32 4.54 -15.94
N ASP A 565 29.09 4.05 -14.72
CA ASP A 565 29.58 2.73 -14.28
C ASP A 565 29.04 1.55 -15.11
N GLN A 566 27.94 1.74 -15.85
CA GLN A 566 27.29 0.73 -16.68
C GLN A 566 27.46 0.97 -18.18
N SER A 567 28.25 1.97 -18.59
CA SER A 567 28.29 2.40 -20.00
C SER A 567 28.76 1.29 -20.94
N SER A 568 29.80 0.53 -20.59
CA SER A 568 30.26 -0.62 -21.40
C SER A 568 29.20 -1.73 -21.50
N PRO A 569 28.63 -2.26 -20.39
CA PRO A 569 27.52 -3.22 -20.47
C PRO A 569 26.30 -2.71 -21.24
N ILE A 570 26.01 -1.41 -21.17
CA ILE A 570 24.93 -0.79 -21.94
C ILE A 570 25.22 -0.88 -23.45
N LEU A 571 26.45 -0.53 -23.87
CA LEU A 571 26.86 -0.61 -25.27
C LEU A 571 26.76 -2.04 -25.82
N ASP A 572 27.30 -3.02 -25.08
CA ASP A 572 27.20 -4.43 -25.44
C ASP A 572 25.74 -4.89 -25.65
N ARG A 573 24.80 -4.37 -24.86
CA ARG A 573 23.38 -4.75 -24.96
C ARG A 573 22.63 -3.97 -26.04
N LEU A 574 23.05 -2.76 -26.37
CA LEU A 574 22.53 -2.02 -27.52
C LEU A 574 22.96 -2.68 -28.82
N GLU A 575 24.19 -3.19 -28.88
CA GLU A 575 24.78 -3.85 -30.04
C GLU A 575 25.40 -5.22 -29.69
N PRO A 576 24.55 -6.22 -29.38
CA PRO A 576 25.05 -7.53 -28.99
C PRO A 576 25.76 -8.23 -30.15
N ASN A 577 26.90 -8.84 -29.85
CA ASN A 577 27.59 -9.70 -30.81
C ASN A 577 26.75 -10.97 -31.13
N PRO A 578 27.08 -11.74 -32.19
CA PRO A 578 26.28 -12.90 -32.60
C PRO A 578 26.09 -13.99 -31.53
N THR A 579 27.00 -14.09 -30.56
CA THR A 579 26.87 -15.04 -29.44
C THR A 579 25.94 -14.47 -28.37
N GLN A 580 26.12 -13.20 -28.00
CA GLN A 580 25.27 -12.49 -27.04
C GLN A 580 23.82 -12.39 -27.53
N ALA A 581 23.60 -12.16 -28.82
CA ALA A 581 22.28 -12.05 -29.44
C ALA A 581 21.45 -13.34 -29.35
N LYS A 582 22.08 -14.50 -29.09
CA LYS A 582 21.40 -15.79 -28.86
C LYS A 582 20.88 -15.95 -27.44
N ILE A 583 21.33 -15.12 -26.49
CA ILE A 583 20.90 -15.18 -25.09
C ILE A 583 19.57 -14.44 -24.96
N ILE A 584 18.52 -15.15 -24.52
CA ILE A 584 17.21 -14.54 -24.29
C ILE A 584 17.35 -13.45 -23.22
N GLY A 585 16.81 -12.27 -23.51
CA GLY A 585 16.81 -11.14 -22.57
C GLY A 585 18.11 -10.33 -22.53
N PHE A 586 19.08 -10.59 -23.40
CA PHE A 586 20.36 -9.87 -23.38
C PHE A 586 20.25 -8.46 -23.95
N LYS A 587 19.55 -8.29 -25.08
CA LYS A 587 19.41 -7.01 -25.80
C LYS A 587 18.75 -5.93 -24.92
N MET A 588 19.11 -4.67 -25.16
CA MET A 588 18.44 -3.51 -24.57
C MET A 588 17.77 -2.62 -25.65
N PRO A 589 16.48 -2.24 -25.46
CA PRO A 589 15.53 -2.81 -24.51
C PRO A 589 15.22 -4.28 -24.86
N VAL A 590 14.79 -5.04 -23.85
CA VAL A 590 14.67 -6.50 -23.94
C VAL A 590 13.54 -6.94 -24.86
N ASP A 591 12.40 -6.28 -24.77
CA ASP A 591 11.12 -6.77 -25.31
C ASP A 591 10.52 -5.85 -26.36
N ARG A 592 11.34 -4.94 -26.94
CA ARG A 592 10.92 -4.08 -28.05
C ARG A 592 12.08 -3.63 -28.91
N GLU A 593 11.74 -3.18 -30.10
CA GLU A 593 12.69 -2.53 -30.99
C GLU A 593 12.85 -1.05 -30.65
N MET A 594 14.10 -0.59 -30.68
CA MET A 594 14.44 0.83 -30.68
C MET A 594 14.53 1.30 -32.14
N SER A 595 14.07 2.53 -32.44
CA SER A 595 14.24 3.06 -33.78
C SER A 595 15.74 3.14 -34.12
N ALA A 596 16.11 2.97 -35.40
CA ALA A 596 17.51 3.01 -35.81
C ALA A 596 18.18 4.34 -35.42
N ASN A 597 17.44 5.45 -35.50
CA ASN A 597 17.92 6.78 -35.11
C ASN A 597 18.13 6.88 -33.60
N ASP A 598 17.14 6.47 -32.79
CA ASP A 598 17.24 6.52 -31.32
C ASP A 598 18.38 5.61 -30.83
N LYS A 599 18.54 4.42 -31.45
CA LYS A 599 19.62 3.47 -31.13
C LYS A 599 20.99 4.07 -31.44
N LYS A 600 21.19 4.55 -32.66
CA LYS A 600 22.45 5.18 -33.06
C LYS A 600 22.80 6.34 -32.11
N ARG A 601 21.83 7.19 -31.82
CA ARG A 601 22.04 8.36 -30.97
C ARG A 601 22.32 8.00 -29.52
N MET A 602 21.64 6.98 -28.98
CA MET A 602 21.93 6.46 -27.64
C MET A 602 23.35 5.89 -27.55
N ILE A 603 23.81 5.14 -28.56
CA ILE A 603 25.18 4.62 -28.63
C ILE A 603 26.20 5.78 -28.61
N GLU A 604 26.06 6.77 -29.50
CA GLU A 604 26.96 7.93 -29.56
C GLU A 604 27.08 8.66 -28.21
N LEU A 605 25.95 8.87 -27.53
CA LEU A 605 25.89 9.57 -26.24
C LEU A 605 26.50 8.74 -25.10
N ILE A 606 26.28 7.42 -25.09
CA ILE A 606 26.90 6.52 -24.10
C ILE A 606 28.39 6.36 -24.36
N GLU A 607 28.85 6.24 -25.61
CA GLU A 607 30.28 6.22 -25.95
C GLU A 607 30.97 7.51 -25.50
N LYS A 608 30.34 8.66 -25.75
CA LYS A 608 30.85 9.94 -25.26
C LYS A 608 30.98 9.96 -23.74
N LEU A 609 29.98 9.47 -23.00
CA LEU A 609 30.04 9.34 -21.55
C LEU A 609 31.14 8.35 -21.12
N TYR A 610 31.29 7.24 -21.81
CA TYR A 610 32.32 6.23 -21.57
C TYR A 610 33.72 6.84 -21.71
N THR A 611 34.04 7.48 -22.84
CA THR A 611 35.34 8.14 -23.07
C THR A 611 35.66 9.24 -22.06
N GLN A 612 34.63 9.95 -21.58
CA GLN A 612 34.80 10.96 -20.53
C GLN A 612 35.17 10.34 -19.18
N THR A 613 34.72 9.11 -18.91
CA THR A 613 34.74 8.51 -17.57
C THR A 613 35.69 7.33 -17.42
N HIS A 614 36.11 6.67 -18.50
CA HIS A 614 37.09 5.59 -18.57
C HIS A 614 38.25 6.07 -19.45
#